data_AF-A0A7H1N095-F1
#
_entry.id   AF-A0A7H1N095-F1
#
_cell.length_a   1.000
_cell.length_b   1.000
_cell.length_c   1.000
_cell.angle_alpha   90.00
_cell.angle_beta   90.00
_cell.angle_gamma   90.00
#
_symmetry.space_group_name_H-M   'P 1'
#
loop_
_entity.id
_entity.type
_entity.pdbx_description
1 polymer ?
#
loop_
_entity_poly.entity_id
_entity_poly.type
_entity_poly.pdbx_seq_one_letter_code
_entity_poly.pdbx_strand_id
1 'polypeptide(L)' 'MPKTTLQQRLVDALVATGRGTIVPSRSRKYITLERPDRSFFYVGRNGALRFGRTVTDSVAAPEDFKRRLLAETER' A
#
# COMPACT_ATOMS: atom_id res chain seq x y z
N MET A 1 10.78 6.30 20.39
CA MET A 1 10.03 5.36 19.52
C MET A 1 10.31 5.73 18.07
N PRO A 2 10.63 4.78 17.18
CA PRO A 2 10.82 5.10 15.77
C PRO A 2 9.53 5.69 15.21
N LYS A 3 9.64 6.85 14.56
CA LYS A 3 8.51 7.52 13.93
C LYS A 3 7.98 6.59 12.83
N THR A 4 6.73 6.16 12.95
CA THR A 4 6.11 5.25 11.97
C THR A 4 6.20 5.87 10.58
N THR A 5 6.86 5.19 9.64
CA THR A 5 7.08 5.75 8.30
C THR A 5 5.74 5.86 7.57
N LEU A 6 5.64 6.80 6.61
CA LEU A 6 4.45 6.92 5.77
C LEU A 6 4.15 5.62 4.99
N GLN A 7 5.20 4.88 4.63
CA GLN A 7 5.08 3.54 4.04
C GLN A 7 4.37 2.59 5.00
N GLN A 8 4.83 2.49 6.25
CA GLN A 8 4.24 1.60 7.25
C GLN A 8 2.78 1.99 7.54
N ARG A 9 2.49 3.29 7.71
CA ARG A 9 1.12 3.78 7.91
C ARG A 9 0.16 3.39 6.77
N LEU A 10 0.63 3.46 5.52
CA LEU A 10 -0.19 3.05 4.37
C LEU A 10 -0.38 1.53 4.31
N VAL A 11 0.65 0.75 4.64
CA VAL A 11 0.53 -0.71 4.72
C VAL A 11 -0.49 -1.08 5.79
N ASP A 12 -0.36 -0.52 6.99
CA ASP A 12 -1.28 -0.78 8.11
C ASP A 12 -2.71 -0.38 7.73
N ALA A 13 -2.91 0.78 7.08
CA ALA A 13 -4.21 1.22 6.62
C ALA A 13 -4.83 0.29 5.56
N LEU A 14 -4.05 -0.22 4.61
CA LEU A 14 -4.53 -1.16 3.59
C LEU A 14 -4.96 -2.50 4.23
N VAL A 15 -4.23 -2.95 5.25
CA VAL A 15 -4.56 -4.17 5.99
C VAL A 15 -5.79 -3.95 6.88
N ALA A 16 -5.83 -2.87 7.65
CA ALA A 16 -6.93 -2.54 8.57
C ALA A 16 -8.26 -2.35 7.83
N THR A 17 -8.23 -1.75 6.64
CA THR A 17 -9.43 -1.56 5.80
C THR A 17 -9.82 -2.80 4.99
N GLY A 18 -9.11 -3.91 5.14
CA GLY A 18 -9.37 -5.17 4.42
C GLY A 18 -9.13 -5.07 2.91
N ARG A 19 -8.43 -4.04 2.45
CA ARG A 19 -8.19 -3.79 1.02
C ARG A 19 -7.03 -4.61 0.48
N GLY A 20 -6.11 -5.07 1.33
CA GLY A 20 -5.12 -6.04 0.93
C GLY A 20 -4.40 -6.75 2.07
N THR A 21 -3.80 -7.89 1.74
CA THR A 21 -3.05 -8.75 2.67
C THR A 21 -1.57 -8.74 2.28
N ILE A 22 -0.68 -8.57 3.26
CA ILE A 22 0.76 -8.56 3.00
C ILE A 22 1.18 -9.92 2.44
N VAL A 23 1.87 -9.91 1.29
CA VAL A 23 2.43 -11.11 0.66
C VAL A 23 3.94 -10.97 0.53
N PRO A 24 4.69 -12.08 0.64
CA PRO A 24 6.14 -12.06 0.47
C PRO A 24 6.50 -11.57 -0.94
N SER A 25 7.18 -10.43 -1.01
CA SER A 25 7.67 -9.87 -2.26
C SER A 25 9.11 -10.31 -2.51
N ARG A 26 9.42 -10.69 -3.75
CA ARG A 26 10.81 -10.92 -4.18
C ARG A 26 11.61 -9.62 -4.30
N SER A 27 10.93 -8.47 -4.32
CA SER A 27 11.54 -7.15 -4.46
C SER A 27 11.72 -6.48 -3.10
N ARG A 28 12.94 -6.00 -2.81
CA ARG A 28 13.25 -5.19 -1.62
C ARG A 28 12.77 -3.72 -1.76
N LYS A 29 12.29 -3.32 -2.94
CA LYS A 29 11.87 -1.94 -3.22
C LYS A 29 10.47 -1.63 -2.70
N TYR A 30 9.60 -2.64 -2.64
CA TYR A 30 8.18 -2.48 -2.34
C TYR A 30 7.72 -3.50 -1.31
N ILE A 31 6.84 -3.06 -0.42
CA ILE A 31 5.97 -3.97 0.33
C ILE A 31 4.79 -4.27 -0.59
N THR A 32 4.54 -5.55 -0.84
CA THR A 32 3.46 -5.98 -1.73
C THR A 32 2.29 -6.47 -0.88
N LEU A 33 1.08 -6.00 -1.22
CA LEU A 33 -0.15 -6.51 -0.66
C LEU A 33 -1.02 -7.07 -1.78
N GLU A 34 -1.55 -8.27 -1.61
CA GLU A 34 -2.53 -8.86 -2.51
C GLU A 34 -3.92 -8.32 -2.21
N ARG A 35 -4.68 -8.01 -3.26
CA ARG A 35 -6.06 -7.55 -3.20
C ARG A 35 -7.02 -8.70 -3.50
N PRO A 36 -8.29 -8.60 -3.06
CA PRO A 36 -9.30 -9.63 -3.36
C PRO A 36 -9.50 -9.91 -4.85
N ASP A 37 -9.27 -8.90 -5.70
CA ASP A 37 -9.39 -9.00 -7.16
C ASP A 37 -8.18 -9.61 -7.87
N ARG A 38 -7.25 -10.24 -7.12
CA ARG A 38 -5.98 -10.81 -7.62
C ARG A 38 -5.03 -9.78 -8.25
N SER A 39 -5.23 -8.50 -7.97
CA SER A 39 -4.25 -7.46 -8.24
C SER A 39 -3.47 -7.14 -6.97
N PHE A 40 -2.43 -6.32 -7.09
CA PHE A 40 -1.53 -6.02 -5.98
C PHE A 40 -1.47 -4.52 -5.71
N PHE A 41 -1.29 -4.18 -4.45
CA PHE A 41 -0.75 -2.90 -4.01
C PHE A 41 0.76 -3.01 -3.83
N TYR A 42 1.49 -2.02 -4.33
CA TYR A 42 2.93 -1.88 -4.12
C TYR A 42 3.18 -0.59 -3.34
N VAL A 43 3.63 -0.73 -2.10
CA VAL A 43 3.97 0.40 -1.22
C VAL A 43 5.48 0.56 -1.15
N GLY A 44 5.97 1.57 -1.86
CA GLY A 44 7.38 1.97 -1.84
C GLY A 44 7.70 2.89 -0.67
N ARG A 45 8.99 3.25 -0.57
CA ARG A 45 9.46 4.25 0.39
C ARG A 45 8.74 5.59 0.20
N ASN A 46 8.68 6.40 1.26
CA ASN A 46 8.06 7.73 1.25
C ASN A 46 6.58 7.76 0.83
N GLY A 47 5.83 6.65 0.98
CA GLY A 47 4.41 6.59 0.64
C GLY A 47 4.12 6.55 -0.87
N ALA A 48 5.07 6.05 -1.66
CA ALA A 48 4.84 5.72 -3.06
C ALA A 48 3.91 4.51 -3.18
N LEU A 49 2.60 4.76 -3.20
CA LEU A 49 1.59 3.73 -3.40
C LEU A 49 1.27 3.56 -4.89
N ARG A 50 1.29 2.31 -5.36
CA ARG A 50 0.90 1.92 -6.72
C ARG A 50 -0.06 0.72 -6.64
N PHE A 51 -0.88 0.52 -7.67
CA PHE A 51 -1.73 -0.66 -7.80
C PHE A 51 -1.76 -1.20 -9.22
N GLY A 52 -1.83 -2.53 -9.37
CA GLY A 52 -1.89 -3.20 -10.67
C GLY A 52 -1.65 -4.70 -10.54
N ARG A 53 -1.74 -5.44 -11.65
CA ARG A 53 -1.49 -6.90 -11.65
C ARG A 53 -0.01 -7.24 -11.56
N THR A 54 0.86 -6.37 -12.06
CA THR A 54 2.32 -6.50 -11.98
C THR A 54 2.93 -5.15 -11.63
N VAL A 55 4.19 -5.13 -11.20
CA VAL A 55 4.90 -3.89 -10.90
C VAL A 55 5.01 -3.00 -12.15
N THR A 56 5.26 -3.58 -13.32
CA THR A 56 5.40 -2.86 -14.60
C THR A 56 4.08 -2.31 -15.13
N ASP A 57 2.98 -3.02 -14.91
CA ASP A 57 1.62 -2.60 -15.30
C ASP A 57 0.94 -1.73 -14.23
N SER A 58 1.61 -1.52 -13.08
CA SER A 58 1.02 -0.76 -11.98
C SER A 58 0.97 0.73 -12.28
N VAL A 59 -0.12 1.36 -11.82
CA VAL A 59 -0.30 2.81 -11.87
C VAL A 59 -0.12 3.42 -10.48
N ALA A 60 0.32 4.68 -10.42
CA ALA A 60 0.43 5.40 -9.16
C ALA A 60 -0.97 5.66 -8.59
N ALA A 61 -1.15 5.40 -7.29
CA ALA A 61 -2.38 5.75 -6.63
C ALA A 61 -2.54 7.29 -6.58
N PRO A 62 -3.72 7.83 -6.92
CA PRO A 62 -4.01 9.25 -6.76
C PRO A 62 -3.73 9.72 -5.34
N GLU A 63 -3.29 10.97 -5.16
CA GLU A 63 -3.01 11.49 -3.83
C GLU A 63 -4.25 11.51 -2.93
N ASP A 64 -5.41 11.84 -3.48
CA ASP A 64 -6.69 11.79 -2.75
C ASP A 64 -7.00 10.40 -2.20
N PHE A 65 -6.66 9.34 -2.93
CA PHE A 65 -6.85 7.97 -2.45
C PHE A 65 -6.01 7.72 -1.19
N LYS A 66 -4.73 8.14 -1.20
CA LYS A 66 -3.85 7.99 -0.04
C LYS A 66 -4.35 8.78 1.16
N ARG A 67 -4.82 10.02 0.94
CA ARG A 67 -5.37 10.88 2.00
C ARG A 67 -6.61 10.26 2.63
N ARG A 68 -7.57 9.79 1.82
CA ARG A 68 -8.78 9.13 2.32
C ARG A 68 -8.45 7.87 3.11
N LEU A 69 -7.56 7.04 2.58
CA LEU A 69 -7.15 5.79 3.22
C LEU A 69 -6.52 6.03 4.61
N LEU A 70 -5.67 7.04 4.74
CA LEU A 70 -5.08 7.41 6.02
C LEU A 70 -6.15 7.98 6.99
N ALA A 71 -7.04 8.83 6.50
CA ALA A 71 -8.12 9.41 7.30
C ALA A 71 -9.13 8.35 7.80
N GLU A 72 -9.42 7.31 7.01
CA GLU A 72 -10.28 6.18 7.40
C GLU A 72 -9.67 5.35 8.54
N THR A 73 -8.34 5.32 8.67
CA THR A 73 -7.63 4.48 9.65
C THR A 73 -7.31 5.24 10.96
N GLU A 74 -7.31 6.58 10.93
CA GLU A 74 -7.07 7.42 12.12
C GLU A 74 -8.34 7.73 12.93
N ARG A 75 -9.46 7.07 12.62
CA ARG A 75 -10.77 7.29 13.23
C ARG A 75 -11.16 6.15 14.15
#